data_AF-A0AB36K809-F1
#
_entry.id   AF-A0AB36K809-F1
#
_cell.length_a   1.000
_cell.length_b   1.000
_cell.length_c   1.000
_cell.angle_alpha   90.00
_cell.angle_beta   90.00
_cell.angle_gamma   90.00
#
_symmetry.space_group_name_H-M   'P 1'
#
loop_
_entity.id
_entity.type
_entity.pdbx_description
1 polymer ?
#
loop_
_entity_poly.entity_id
_entity_poly.type
_entity_poly.pdbx_seq_one_letter_code
_entity_poly.pdbx_strand_id
1 'polypeptide(L)'
;MNATQRQARRLKELGFRVWARQINPAAPAGKRRKPTMKWIRENISIDQAGAIMRALGYDPKDKWEIKQPERPFLETRDKQLAEISKESMARMRKKGRSK
;
A
#
# COMPACT_ATOMS: atom_id res chain seq x y z
N MET A 1 0.87 -23.48 11.99
CA MET A 1 -0.58 -23.20 11.94
C MET A 1 -1.07 -23.29 10.50
N ASN A 2 -2.28 -23.81 10.32
CA ASN A 2 -2.92 -24.03 9.03
C ASN A 2 -3.66 -22.78 8.53
N ALA A 3 -3.81 -22.64 7.21
CA ALA A 3 -4.45 -21.48 6.60
C ALA A 3 -5.87 -21.25 7.14
N THR A 4 -6.21 -19.99 7.39
CA THR A 4 -7.54 -19.62 7.92
C THR A 4 -8.63 -19.75 6.85
N GLN A 5 -9.90 -19.83 7.27
CA GLN A 5 -11.03 -19.86 6.34
C GLN A 5 -11.10 -18.63 5.43
N ARG A 6 -10.76 -17.44 5.94
CA ARG A 6 -10.70 -16.21 5.15
C ARG A 6 -9.62 -16.28 4.08
N GLN A 7 -8.42 -16.75 4.43
CA GLN A 7 -7.33 -16.94 3.47
C GLN A 7 -7.68 -17.98 2.39
N ALA A 8 -8.28 -19.10 2.78
CA ALA A 8 -8.69 -20.14 1.84
C ALA A 8 -9.75 -19.64 0.84
N ARG A 9 -10.72 -18.85 1.31
CA ARG A 9 -11.71 -18.21 0.44
C ARG A 9 -11.03 -17.25 -0.54
N ARG A 10 -10.14 -16.40 -0.04
CA ARG A 10 -9.45 -15.40 -0.85
C ARG A 10 -8.53 -16.03 -1.91
N LEU A 11 -7.79 -17.08 -1.57
CA LEU A 11 -6.99 -17.85 -2.52
C LEU A 11 -7.85 -18.41 -3.67
N LYS A 12 -9.06 -18.87 -3.37
CA LYS A 12 -9.99 -19.37 -4.39
C LYS A 12 -10.50 -18.26 -5.31
N GLU A 13 -10.81 -17.09 -4.75
CA GLU A 13 -11.20 -15.89 -5.51
C GLU A 13 -10.07 -15.40 -6.43
N LEU A 14 -8.82 -15.41 -5.94
CA LEU A 14 -7.61 -15.06 -6.70
C LEU A 14 -7.22 -16.11 -7.75
N GLY A 15 -7.97 -17.19 -7.90
CA GLY A 15 -7.75 -18.18 -8.94
C GLY A 15 -6.58 -19.13 -8.68
N PHE A 16 -6.21 -19.34 -7.41
CA PHE A 16 -5.14 -20.27 -7.02
C PHE A 16 -5.34 -21.68 -7.62
N ARG A 17 -4.26 -22.24 -8.18
CA ARG A 17 -4.24 -23.58 -8.80
C ARG A 17 -3.02 -24.37 -8.35
N VAL A 18 -3.25 -25.64 -8.02
CA VAL A 18 -2.21 -26.61 -7.69
C VAL A 18 -2.16 -27.71 -8.75
N TRP A 19 -1.07 -28.47 -8.78
CA TRP A 19 -1.00 -29.65 -9.64
C TRP A 19 -2.00 -30.69 -9.16
N ALA A 20 -2.67 -31.37 -10.09
CA ALA A 20 -3.69 -32.36 -9.76
C ALA A 20 -3.13 -33.49 -8.88
N ARG A 21 -1.85 -33.86 -9.11
CA ARG A 21 -1.12 -34.85 -8.31
C ARG A 21 -0.90 -34.46 -6.85
N GLN A 22 -0.88 -33.17 -6.53
CA GLN A 22 -0.81 -32.70 -5.14
C GLN A 22 -2.12 -32.94 -4.38
N ILE A 23 -3.24 -33.06 -5.10
CA ILE A 23 -4.56 -33.34 -4.50
C ILE A 23 -4.83 -34.85 -4.52
N ASN A 24 -4.60 -35.49 -5.67
CA ASN A 24 -4.79 -36.92 -5.85
C ASN A 24 -3.54 -37.48 -6.58
N PRO A 25 -2.69 -38.27 -5.91
CA PRO A 25 -1.49 -38.85 -6.51
C PRO A 25 -1.75 -39.67 -7.79
N ALA A 26 -2.92 -40.29 -7.92
CA ALA A 26 -3.33 -41.05 -9.11
C ALA A 26 -3.78 -40.16 -10.28
N ALA A 27 -3.83 -38.84 -10.11
CA ALA A 27 -4.26 -37.93 -11.16
C ALA A 27 -3.23 -37.85 -12.32
N PRO A 28 -3.69 -37.54 -13.54
CA PRO A 28 -2.80 -37.32 -14.69
C PRO A 28 -1.75 -36.24 -14.40
N ALA A 29 -0.51 -36.51 -14.84
CA ALA A 29 0.58 -35.55 -14.75
C ALA A 29 0.29 -34.29 -15.59
N GLY A 30 0.87 -33.15 -15.20
CA GLY A 30 0.80 -31.91 -15.98
C GLY A 30 -0.53 -31.15 -15.93
N LYS A 31 -1.57 -31.67 -15.27
CA LYS A 31 -2.86 -30.96 -15.14
C LYS A 31 -2.89 -30.10 -13.88
N ARG A 32 -3.29 -28.82 -13.99
CA ARG A 32 -3.57 -27.95 -12.83
C ARG A 32 -5.05 -27.94 -12.49
N ARG A 33 -5.38 -27.91 -11.21
CA ARG A 33 -6.76 -27.88 -10.68
C ARG A 33 -6.91 -26.78 -9.63
N LYS A 34 -8.13 -26.27 -9.50
CA LYS A 34 -8.53 -25.39 -8.40
C LYS A 34 -8.80 -26.28 -7.17
N PRO A 35 -8.01 -26.17 -6.09
CA PRO A 35 -8.24 -26.98 -4.90
C PRO A 35 -9.51 -26.56 -4.15
N THR A 36 -10.04 -27.47 -3.32
CA THR A 36 -11.17 -27.17 -2.44
C THR A 36 -10.71 -26.33 -1.24
N MET A 37 -11.65 -25.61 -0.58
CA MET A 37 -11.31 -24.86 0.64
C MET A 37 -10.84 -25.75 1.77
N LYS A 38 -11.35 -27.00 1.86
CA LYS A 38 -10.89 -27.99 2.82
C LYS A 38 -9.41 -28.32 2.59
N TRP A 39 -9.06 -28.66 1.35
CA TRP A 39 -7.67 -28.99 0.98
C TRP A 39 -6.71 -27.83 1.27
N ILE A 40 -7.08 -26.59 0.94
CA ILE A 40 -6.26 -25.40 1.23
C ILE A 40 -5.98 -25.26 2.73
N ARG A 41 -6.99 -25.44 3.58
CA ARG A 41 -6.83 -25.34 5.03
C ARG A 41 -6.00 -26.49 5.61
N GLU A 42 -5.99 -27.66 4.98
CA GLU A 42 -5.24 -28.82 5.49
C GLU A 42 -3.80 -28.84 5.02
N ASN A 43 -3.51 -28.30 3.82
CA ASN A 43 -2.22 -28.48 3.15
C ASN A 43 -1.38 -27.20 3.04
N ILE A 44 -1.94 -26.03 3.35
CA ILE A 44 -1.24 -24.75 3.24
C ILE A 44 -1.12 -24.11 4.62
N SER A 45 0.08 -23.67 4.98
CA SER A 45 0.30 -22.91 6.21
C SER A 45 -0.17 -21.45 6.07
N ILE A 46 -0.38 -20.76 7.20
CA ILE A 46 -0.78 -19.34 7.21
C ILE A 46 0.23 -18.48 6.42
N ASP A 47 1.53 -18.72 6.61
CA ASP A 47 2.60 -17.94 5.98
C ASP A 47 2.66 -18.18 4.48
N GLN A 48 2.54 -19.45 4.05
CA GLN A 48 2.46 -19.81 2.65
C GLN A 48 1.23 -19.19 1.98
N ALA A 49 0.07 -19.24 2.65
CA ALA A 49 -1.14 -18.61 2.13
C ALA A 49 -0.95 -17.10 1.92
N GLY A 50 -0.34 -16.41 2.88
CA GLY A 50 -0.04 -14.97 2.76
C GLY A 50 0.96 -14.66 1.65
N ALA A 51 2.01 -15.48 1.48
CA ALA A 51 2.97 -15.33 0.39
C ALA A 51 2.31 -15.56 -0.99
N ILE A 52 1.51 -16.63 -1.13
CA ILE A 52 0.79 -16.95 -2.36
C ILE A 52 -0.22 -15.84 -2.71
N MET A 53 -0.97 -15.36 -1.72
CA MET A 53 -1.92 -14.25 -1.93
C MET A 53 -1.22 -13.02 -2.49
N ARG A 54 -0.06 -12.63 -1.94
CA ARG A 54 0.75 -11.51 -2.45
C ARG A 54 1.27 -11.76 -3.86
N ALA A 55 1.77 -12.97 -4.14
CA ALA A 55 2.21 -13.35 -5.48
C ALA A 55 1.07 -13.33 -6.52
N LEU A 56 -0.17 -13.53 -6.08
CA LEU A 56 -1.38 -13.42 -6.91
C LEU A 56 -1.95 -11.99 -6.98
N GLY A 57 -1.23 -10.98 -6.47
CA GLY A 57 -1.65 -9.58 -6.53
C GLY A 57 -2.63 -9.14 -5.45
N TYR A 58 -2.74 -9.87 -4.34
CA TYR A 58 -3.52 -9.42 -3.19
C TYR A 58 -2.80 -8.28 -2.45
N ASP A 59 -3.42 -7.11 -2.42
CA ASP A 59 -3.02 -6.01 -1.55
C ASP A 59 -3.98 -5.92 -0.34
N PRO A 60 -3.49 -5.99 0.90
CA PRO A 60 -4.31 -5.74 2.07
C PRO A 60 -4.80 -4.28 2.07
N LYS A 61 -6.12 -4.09 2.10
CA LYS A 61 -6.79 -2.78 2.06
C LYS A 61 -6.50 -1.89 3.26
N ASP A 62 -6.00 -2.43 4.35
CA ASP A 62 -5.81 -1.71 5.63
C ASP A 62 -4.49 -0.93 5.69
N LYS A 63 -3.99 -0.42 4.56
CA LYS A 63 -2.92 0.58 4.57
C LYS A 63 -3.56 1.95 4.75
N TRP A 64 -3.44 2.50 5.95
CA TRP A 64 -3.79 3.89 6.18
C TRP A 64 -2.67 4.76 5.59
N GLU A 65 -2.86 5.21 4.37
CA GLU A 65 -1.96 6.16 3.71
C GLU A 65 -2.24 7.57 4.26
N ILE A 66 -1.38 8.05 5.15
CA ILE A 66 -1.42 9.43 5.61
C ILE A 66 -0.78 10.28 4.51
N LYS A 67 -1.60 10.88 3.65
CA LYS A 67 -1.14 11.89 2.69
C LYS A 67 -0.63 13.09 3.48
N GLN A 68 0.69 13.17 3.70
CA GLN A 68 1.29 14.36 4.27
C GLN A 68 1.09 15.49 3.26
N PRO A 69 0.50 16.63 3.66
CA PRO A 69 0.46 17.78 2.78
C PRO A 69 1.91 18.18 2.47
N GLU A 70 2.17 18.55 1.21
CA GLU A 70 3.44 19.15 0.83
C GLU A 70 3.66 20.37 1.73
N ARG A 71 4.76 20.36 2.48
CA ARG A 71 5.06 21.41 3.44
C ARG A 71 5.33 22.71 2.66
N PRO A 72 4.52 23.78 2.78
CA PRO A 72 4.81 25.04 2.11
C PRO A 72 5.93 25.75 2.88
N PHE A 73 7.17 25.31 2.69
CA PHE A 73 8.31 25.80 3.47
C PHE A 73 8.90 27.11 2.91
N LEU A 74 8.69 27.42 1.61
CA LEU A 74 9.41 28.52 0.93
C LEU A 74 8.51 29.51 0.18
N GLU A 75 7.36 29.12 -0.38
CA GLU A 75 6.63 30.00 -1.30
C GLU A 75 5.87 31.17 -0.64
N THR A 76 5.41 31.00 0.61
CA THR A 76 4.77 32.08 1.38
C THR A 76 5.80 32.97 2.09
N ARG A 77 6.98 32.43 2.42
CA ARG A 77 8.03 33.13 3.15
C ARG A 77 8.66 34.24 2.31
N ASP A 78 8.91 34.01 1.03
CA ASP A 78 9.55 35.01 0.16
C ASP A 78 8.64 36.22 -0.10
N LYS A 79 7.32 35.99 -0.25
CA LYS A 79 6.34 37.07 -0.39
C LYS A 79 6.21 37.89 0.88
N GLN A 80 6.12 37.25 2.05
CA GLN A 80 6.08 37.96 3.33
C GLN A 80 7.39 38.71 3.62
N LEU A 81 8.56 38.14 3.30
CA LEU A 81 9.84 38.83 3.48
C LEU A 81 9.94 40.06 2.57
N ALA A 82 9.51 39.95 1.32
CA ALA A 82 9.52 41.06 0.37
C ALA A 82 8.61 42.21 0.84
N GLU A 83 7.46 41.88 1.42
CA GLU A 83 6.50 42.85 1.97
C GLU A 83 7.06 43.55 3.21
N ILE A 84 7.61 42.79 4.16
CA ILE A 84 8.27 43.33 5.37
C ILE A 84 9.46 44.22 5.01
N SER A 85 10.24 43.84 3.99
CA SER A 85 11.37 44.62 3.51
C SER A 85 10.92 45.95 2.88
N LYS A 86 9.88 45.92 2.03
CA LYS A 86 9.26 47.13 1.46
C LYS A 86 8.73 48.07 2.53
N GLU A 87 8.05 47.53 3.54
CA GLU A 87 7.50 48.34 4.63
C GLU A 87 8.61 49.02 5.44
N SER A 88 9.68 48.28 5.74
CA SER A 88 10.86 48.79 6.45
C SER A 88 11.56 49.92 5.69
N MET A 89 11.72 49.76 4.37
CA MET A 89 12.30 50.77 3.48
C MET A 89 11.42 52.03 3.36
N ALA A 90 10.10 51.85 3.32
CA ALA A 90 9.15 52.97 3.29
C ALA A 90 9.18 53.77 4.61
N ARG A 91 9.32 53.09 5.76
CA ARG A 91 9.47 53.73 7.08
C ARG A 91 10.77 54.54 7.17
N MET A 92 11.91 53.99 6.70
CA MET A 92 13.18 54.75 6.64
C MET A 92 13.07 55.99 5.74
N ARG A 93 12.42 55.87 4.57
CA ARG A 93 12.27 56.98 3.62
C ARG A 93 11.41 58.12 4.16
N LYS A 94 10.37 57.83 4.97
CA LYS A 94 9.59 58.87 5.67
C LYS A 94 10.40 59.57 6.76
N LYS A 95 11.25 58.84 7.49
CA LYS A 95 12.07 59.40 8.58
C LYS A 95 13.18 60.32 8.07
N GLY A 96 13.72 60.08 6.87
CA GLY A 96 14.72 60.94 6.22
C GLY A 96 14.18 62.22 5.58
N ARG A 97 12.85 62.38 5.47
CA ARG A 97 12.18 63.54 4.85
C ARG A 97 11.68 64.60 5.84
N SER A 98 11.93 64.39 7.13
CA SER A 98 11.45 65.24 8.23
C SER A 98 12.56 66.12 8.83
N LYS A 99 13.52 66.55 8.02
CA LYS A 99 14.57 67.50 8.40
C LYS A 99 14.61 68.63 7.40
#